data_AF-A0A7S2DYB8-F1
#
_entry.id   AF-A0A7S2DYB8-F1
#
_cell.length_a   1.000
_cell.length_b   1.000
_cell.length_c   1.000
_cell.angle_alpha   90.00
_cell.angle_beta   90.00
_cell.angle_gamma   90.00
#
_symmetry.space_group_name_H-M   'P 1'
#
loop_
_entity.id
_entity.type
_entity.pdbx_description
1 polymer ?
#
loop_
_entity_poly.entity_id
_entity_poly.type
_entity_poly.pdbx_seq_one_letter_code
_entity_poly.pdbx_strand_id
1 'polypeptide(L)'
;ILTGASLKAPQALAQGIVDAVATRDVVEEAAAFALAHAPKPVSRRPVPPASSGAAATKALDAALAAAKKQSPGMVAPDGIITCLRAACSGMSFEEGLKVEMREFVKLLFGVQSKALRHLFFAERTAAKIPGITAAPAPLKKVGILGAGLMGGGIAMCFAQKGVPVVLKDAKQEWLDDGVKKIRGLWEAQAQKGKISKEEFERLMGLIKPTVHYEDL
;
A
#
# COMPACT_ATOMS: atom_id res chain seq x y z
N ILE A 1 0.54 -8.85 8.63
CA ILE A 1 1.99 -9.11 8.74
C ILE A 1 2.59 -9.53 7.40
N LEU A 2 2.16 -10.64 6.77
CA LEU A 2 2.74 -11.14 5.50
C LEU A 2 2.79 -10.13 4.34
N THR A 3 1.77 -9.28 4.21
CA THR A 3 1.66 -8.30 3.11
C THR A 3 2.35 -6.96 3.40
N GLY A 4 2.72 -6.69 4.66
CA GLY A 4 3.17 -5.35 5.08
C GLY A 4 2.13 -4.24 4.93
N ALA A 5 0.87 -4.55 4.62
CA ALA A 5 -0.17 -3.56 4.39
C ALA A 5 -0.54 -2.82 5.68
N SER A 6 -0.71 -1.51 5.59
CA SER A 6 -1.23 -0.68 6.68
C SER A 6 -2.75 -0.83 6.82
N LEU A 7 -3.26 -0.78 8.04
CA LEU A 7 -4.69 -0.79 8.35
C LEU A 7 -5.13 0.61 8.77
N LYS A 8 -6.33 1.03 8.32
CA LYS A 8 -6.94 2.28 8.79
C LYS A 8 -7.46 2.10 10.21
N ALA A 9 -7.49 3.17 11.00
CA ALA A 9 -7.91 3.13 12.41
C ALA A 9 -9.29 2.45 12.64
N PRO A 10 -10.35 2.72 11.85
CA PRO A 10 -11.64 2.04 12.04
C PRO A 10 -11.58 0.53 11.80
N GLN A 11 -10.75 0.09 10.85
CA GLN A 11 -10.55 -1.34 10.56
C GLN A 11 -9.76 -2.02 11.68
N ALA A 12 -8.75 -1.33 12.21
CA ALA A 12 -7.97 -1.82 13.34
C ALA A 12 -8.84 -1.98 14.59
N LEU A 13 -9.78 -1.06 14.84
CA LEU A 13 -10.75 -1.15 15.93
C LEU A 13 -11.68 -2.35 15.76
N ALA A 14 -12.25 -2.52 14.56
CA ALA A 14 -13.13 -3.65 14.27
C ALA A 14 -12.43 -5.02 14.40
N GLN A 15 -11.11 -5.07 14.21
CA GLN A 15 -10.29 -6.27 14.38
C GLN A 15 -9.74 -6.44 15.80
N GLY A 16 -10.00 -5.51 16.72
CA GLY A 16 -9.51 -5.54 18.10
C GLY A 16 -8.00 -5.31 18.24
N ILE A 17 -7.36 -4.68 17.24
CA ILE A 17 -5.93 -4.31 17.29
C ILE A 17 -5.72 -3.05 18.14
N VAL A 18 -6.71 -2.15 18.12
CA VAL A 18 -6.74 -0.95 18.97
C VAL A 18 -8.02 -0.96 19.80
N ASP A 19 -7.94 -0.40 21.01
CA ASP A 19 -9.06 -0.39 21.96
C ASP A 19 -10.05 0.75 21.70
N ALA A 20 -9.58 1.87 21.13
CA ALA A 20 -10.39 3.04 20.78
C ALA A 20 -9.75 3.83 19.62
N VAL A 21 -10.54 4.67 18.95
CA VAL A 21 -10.08 5.59 17.90
C VAL A 21 -10.46 7.01 18.32
N ALA A 22 -9.44 7.86 18.48
CA ALA A 22 -9.65 9.24 18.87
C ALA A 22 -10.37 10.03 17.77
N THR A 23 -11.22 10.98 18.17
CA THR A 23 -11.96 11.84 17.23
C THR A 23 -11.36 13.23 17.11
N ARG A 24 -10.64 13.68 18.15
CA ARG A 24 -9.99 14.98 18.23
C ARG A 24 -8.51 14.78 18.57
N ASP A 25 -8.11 15.15 19.78
CA ASP A 25 -6.73 15.06 20.24
C ASP A 25 -6.43 13.66 20.77
N VAL A 26 -5.50 12.96 20.11
CA VAL A 26 -5.13 11.59 20.46
C VAL A 26 -4.45 11.50 21.82
N VAL A 27 -3.73 12.53 22.27
CA VAL A 27 -2.97 12.51 23.52
C VAL A 27 -3.91 12.71 24.70
N GLU A 28 -4.81 13.69 24.63
CA GLU A 28 -5.80 13.94 25.68
C GLU A 28 -6.75 12.75 25.83
N GLU A 29 -7.28 12.23 24.71
CA GLU A 29 -8.18 11.08 24.73
C GLU A 29 -7.48 9.81 25.21
N ALA A 30 -6.21 9.58 24.84
CA ALA A 30 -5.44 8.44 25.34
C ALA A 30 -5.11 8.58 26.84
N ALA A 31 -4.81 9.79 27.32
CA ALA A 31 -4.56 10.04 28.74
C ALA A 31 -5.82 9.75 29.58
N ALA A 32 -6.98 10.26 29.14
CA ALA A 32 -8.26 9.96 29.77
C ALA A 32 -8.57 8.45 29.73
N PHE A 33 -8.31 7.79 28.59
CA PHE A 33 -8.51 6.35 28.45
C PHE A 33 -7.63 5.54 29.41
N ALA A 34 -6.35 5.91 29.56
CA ALA A 34 -5.41 5.22 30.45
C ALA A 34 -5.74 5.40 31.94
N LEU A 35 -6.33 6.54 32.32
CA LEU A 35 -6.84 6.77 33.67
C LEU A 35 -8.05 5.88 33.98
N ALA A 36 -8.94 5.67 32.99
CA ALA A 36 -10.11 4.79 33.13
C ALA A 36 -9.76 3.29 32.99
N HIS A 37 -8.73 2.96 32.22
CA HIS A 37 -8.32 1.59 31.91
C HIS A 37 -6.83 1.42 32.22
N ALA A 38 -6.52 0.85 33.38
CA ALA A 38 -5.15 0.59 33.77
C ALA A 38 -4.42 -0.26 32.69
N PRO A 39 -3.26 0.20 32.18
CA PRO A 39 -2.56 -0.50 31.11
C PRO A 39 -2.09 -1.87 31.60
N LYS A 40 -2.45 -2.91 30.84
CA LYS A 40 -1.98 -4.27 31.09
C LYS A 40 -0.73 -4.57 30.25
N PRO A 41 0.29 -5.24 30.83
CA PRO A 41 1.42 -5.75 30.06
C PRO A 41 0.92 -6.60 28.89
N VAL A 42 1.54 -6.47 27.73
CA VAL A 42 1.15 -7.21 26.51
C VAL A 42 1.13 -8.71 26.76
N SER A 43 2.09 -9.23 27.53
CA SER A 43 2.18 -10.65 27.91
C SER A 43 0.99 -11.18 28.73
N ARG A 44 0.18 -10.28 29.32
CA ARG A 44 -1.00 -10.61 30.13
C ARG A 44 -2.31 -10.24 29.46
N ARG A 45 -2.28 -9.76 28.21
CA ARG A 45 -3.51 -9.46 27.47
C ARG A 45 -4.17 -10.77 27.02
N PRO A 46 -5.51 -10.85 27.07
CA PRO A 46 -6.22 -12.05 26.62
C PRO A 46 -6.00 -12.25 25.12
N VAL A 47 -5.73 -13.49 24.73
CA VAL A 47 -5.60 -13.89 23.33
C VAL A 47 -6.91 -14.56 22.91
N PRO A 48 -7.51 -14.19 21.76
CA PRO A 48 -8.72 -14.81 21.28
C PRO A 48 -8.58 -16.34 21.12
N PRO A 49 -9.59 -17.15 21.49
CA PRO A 49 -9.53 -18.62 21.35
C PRO A 49 -9.29 -19.09 19.90
N ALA A 50 -9.76 -18.31 18.93
CA ALA A 50 -9.55 -18.55 17.50
C ALA A 50 -8.07 -18.51 17.06
N SER A 51 -7.17 -18.03 17.93
CA SER A 51 -5.73 -17.99 17.72
C SER A 51 -5.00 -19.27 18.20
N SER A 52 -5.71 -20.39 18.39
CA SER A 52 -5.11 -21.64 18.89
C SER A 52 -5.66 -22.90 18.20
N GLY A 53 -4.89 -23.98 18.25
CA GLY A 53 -5.33 -25.32 17.82
C GLY A 53 -5.27 -25.57 16.29
N ALA A 54 -5.87 -26.69 15.87
CA ALA A 54 -5.76 -27.22 14.50
C ALA A 54 -6.32 -26.27 13.42
N ALA A 55 -7.35 -25.48 13.75
CA ALA A 55 -7.92 -24.49 12.85
C ALA A 55 -6.91 -23.37 12.53
N ALA A 56 -6.16 -22.90 13.54
CA ALA A 56 -5.12 -21.90 13.36
C ALA A 56 -3.98 -22.44 12.48
N THR A 57 -3.52 -23.67 12.72
CA THR A 57 -2.47 -24.30 11.90
C THR A 57 -2.87 -24.37 10.42
N LYS A 58 -4.08 -24.85 10.12
CA LYS A 58 -4.58 -24.93 8.74
C LYS A 58 -4.65 -23.55 8.07
N ALA A 59 -5.09 -22.52 8.81
CA ALA A 59 -5.13 -21.15 8.30
C ALA A 59 -3.72 -20.59 8.00
N LEU A 60 -2.74 -20.88 8.87
CA LEU A 60 -1.35 -20.48 8.67
C LEU A 60 -0.70 -21.17 7.46
N ASP A 61 -1.00 -22.46 7.23
CA ASP A 61 -0.51 -23.19 6.06
C ASP A 61 -1.07 -22.61 4.76
N ALA A 62 -2.37 -22.31 4.74
CA ALA A 62 -3.01 -21.65 3.60
C ALA A 62 -2.42 -20.26 3.36
N ALA A 63 -2.16 -19.48 4.42
CA ALA A 63 -1.54 -18.17 4.33
C ALA A 63 -0.10 -18.25 3.78
N LEU A 64 0.68 -19.25 4.19
CA LEU A 64 2.03 -19.48 3.68
C LEU A 64 2.01 -19.85 2.19
N ALA A 65 1.09 -20.74 1.77
CA ALA A 65 0.94 -21.11 0.37
C ALA A 65 0.56 -19.91 -0.50
N ALA A 66 -0.38 -19.06 -0.03
CA ALA A 66 -0.75 -17.83 -0.70
C ALA A 66 0.43 -16.85 -0.83
N ALA A 67 1.19 -16.66 0.26
CA ALA A 67 2.37 -15.79 0.26
C ALA A 67 3.45 -16.29 -0.72
N LYS A 68 3.71 -17.60 -0.78
CA LYS A 68 4.66 -18.20 -1.74
C LYS A 68 4.22 -18.04 -3.18
N LYS A 69 2.92 -18.10 -3.45
CA LYS A 69 2.36 -17.83 -4.79
C LYS A 69 2.51 -16.36 -5.19
N GLN A 70 2.28 -15.44 -4.25
CA GLN A 70 2.36 -14.01 -4.51
C GLN A 70 3.80 -13.50 -4.62
N SER A 71 4.73 -14.09 -3.87
CA SER A 71 6.13 -13.68 -3.85
C SER A 71 7.07 -14.90 -3.83
N PRO A 72 7.24 -15.57 -4.99
CA PRO A 72 8.10 -16.75 -5.11
C PRO A 72 9.53 -16.44 -4.67
N GLY A 73 10.13 -17.35 -3.90
CA GLY A 73 11.52 -17.25 -3.45
C GLY A 73 11.76 -16.34 -2.23
N MET A 74 10.74 -15.65 -1.72
CA MET A 74 10.88 -14.83 -0.51
C MET A 74 10.96 -15.70 0.75
N VAL A 75 11.96 -15.45 1.61
CA VAL A 75 12.19 -16.23 2.84
C VAL A 75 11.51 -15.67 4.09
N ALA A 76 11.14 -14.39 4.08
CA ALA A 76 10.49 -13.74 5.22
C ALA A 76 9.12 -14.35 5.59
N PRO A 77 8.25 -14.74 4.63
CA PRO A 77 6.99 -15.41 4.93
C PRO A 77 7.13 -16.68 5.79
N ASP A 78 8.16 -17.50 5.54
CA ASP A 78 8.40 -18.72 6.33
C ASP A 78 8.76 -18.39 7.79
N GLY A 79 9.60 -17.37 8.02
CA GLY A 79 9.93 -16.91 9.37
C GLY A 79 8.72 -16.33 10.11
N ILE A 80 7.90 -15.52 9.43
CA ILE A 80 6.66 -14.95 9.99
C ILE A 80 5.70 -16.06 10.43
N ILE A 81 5.46 -17.05 9.57
CA ILE A 81 4.56 -18.16 9.88
C ILE A 81 5.13 -19.04 11.00
N THR A 82 6.45 -19.20 11.08
CA THR A 82 7.10 -19.92 12.19
C THR A 82 6.85 -19.24 13.53
N CYS A 83 6.95 -17.90 13.59
CA CYS A 83 6.63 -17.12 14.79
C CYS A 83 5.15 -17.24 15.16
N LEU A 84 4.25 -17.14 14.18
CA LEU A 84 2.82 -17.29 14.41
C LEU A 84 2.43 -18.70 14.87
N ARG A 85 3.07 -19.75 14.34
CA ARG A 85 2.87 -21.13 14.81
C ARG A 85 3.28 -21.28 16.27
N ALA A 86 4.42 -20.70 16.67
CA ALA A 86 4.85 -20.71 18.07
C ALA A 86 3.86 -19.98 18.99
N ALA A 87 3.30 -18.85 18.54
CA ALA A 87 2.26 -18.14 19.28
C ALA A 87 0.96 -18.96 19.42
N CYS A 88 0.60 -19.76 18.41
CA CYS A 88 -0.62 -20.57 18.40
C CYS A 88 -0.46 -21.96 19.03
N SER A 89 0.77 -22.41 19.33
CA SER A 89 1.05 -23.78 19.80
C SER A 89 0.93 -23.96 21.33
N GLY A 90 0.50 -22.93 22.06
CA GLY A 90 0.38 -22.97 23.52
C GLY A 90 1.69 -22.74 24.28
N MET A 91 2.74 -22.26 23.60
CA MET A 91 3.97 -21.81 24.27
C MET A 91 3.68 -20.60 25.15
N SER A 92 4.51 -20.41 26.18
CA SER A 92 4.49 -19.17 26.96
C SER A 92 4.91 -17.98 26.10
N PHE A 93 4.50 -16.78 26.50
CA PHE A 93 4.86 -15.53 25.80
C PHE A 93 6.38 -15.37 25.66
N GLU A 94 7.15 -15.70 26.69
CA GLU A 94 8.61 -15.60 26.68
C GLU A 94 9.27 -16.60 25.73
N GLU A 95 8.75 -17.82 25.63
CA GLU A 95 9.23 -18.81 24.67
C GLU A 95 8.92 -18.38 23.23
N GLY A 96 7.74 -17.83 22.98
CA GLY A 96 7.36 -17.25 21.70
C GLY A 96 8.32 -16.13 21.26
N LEU A 97 8.68 -15.22 22.18
CA LEU A 97 9.65 -14.16 21.92
C LEU A 97 11.06 -14.71 21.56
N LYS A 98 11.48 -15.83 22.16
CA LYS A 98 12.75 -16.47 21.80
C LYS A 98 12.72 -17.03 20.37
N VAL A 99 11.58 -17.60 19.95
CA VAL A 99 11.40 -18.05 18.55
C VAL A 99 11.40 -16.85 17.60
N GLU A 100 10.69 -15.78 17.95
CA GLU A 100 10.65 -14.55 17.16
C GLU A 100 12.05 -13.95 16.99
N MET A 101 12.82 -13.83 18.07
CA MET A 101 14.18 -13.33 18.04
C MET A 101 15.08 -14.19 17.12
N ARG A 102 14.96 -15.51 17.19
CA ARG A 102 15.75 -16.43 16.36
C ARG A 102 15.47 -16.23 14.87
N GLU A 103 14.19 -16.25 14.49
CA GLU A 103 13.80 -16.05 13.09
C GLU A 103 14.11 -14.62 12.62
N PHE A 104 13.94 -13.62 13.49
CA PHE A 104 14.30 -12.23 13.21
C PHE A 104 15.79 -12.10 12.89
N VAL A 105 16.68 -12.61 13.74
CA VAL A 105 18.14 -12.54 13.54
C VAL A 105 18.55 -13.25 12.25
N LYS A 106 18.01 -14.44 11.99
CA LYS A 106 18.23 -15.19 10.74
C LYS A 106 17.85 -14.37 9.52
N LEU A 107 16.68 -13.72 9.52
CA LEU A 107 16.23 -12.87 8.41
C LEU A 107 17.04 -11.58 8.32
N LEU A 108 17.40 -10.97 9.46
CA LEU A 108 18.13 -9.70 9.54
C LEU A 108 19.48 -9.77 8.83
N PHE A 109 20.20 -10.88 8.99
CA PHE A 109 21.50 -11.13 8.37
C PHE A 109 21.42 -11.82 7.00
N GLY A 110 20.21 -12.15 6.53
CA GLY A 110 19.99 -12.73 5.22
C GLY A 110 20.28 -11.76 4.07
N VAL A 111 20.74 -12.31 2.93
CA VAL A 111 21.04 -11.52 1.71
C VAL A 111 19.81 -10.77 1.20
N GLN A 112 18.63 -11.41 1.20
CA GLN A 112 17.38 -10.77 0.77
C GLN A 112 17.04 -9.55 1.62
N SER A 113 17.19 -9.63 2.95
CA SER A 113 16.95 -8.49 3.84
C SER A 113 17.93 -7.34 3.58
N LYS A 114 19.22 -7.65 3.39
CA LYS A 114 20.22 -6.65 2.99
C LYS A 114 19.84 -5.95 1.67
N ALA A 115 19.44 -6.73 0.65
CA ALA A 115 19.04 -6.20 -0.65
C ALA A 115 17.77 -5.33 -0.56
N LEU A 116 16.75 -5.76 0.17
CA LEU A 116 15.50 -5.01 0.34
C LEU A 116 15.71 -3.71 1.13
N ARG A 117 16.53 -3.73 2.18
CA ARG A 117 16.92 -2.49 2.88
C ARG A 117 17.71 -1.55 1.96
N HIS A 118 18.62 -2.08 1.14
CA HIS A 118 19.34 -1.27 0.16
C HIS A 118 18.36 -0.59 -0.81
N LEU A 119 17.40 -1.33 -1.38
CA LEU A 119 16.37 -0.76 -2.26
C LEU A 119 15.58 0.37 -1.58
N PHE A 120 15.17 0.16 -0.33
CA PHE A 120 14.45 1.15 0.46
C PHE A 120 15.22 2.47 0.65
N PHE A 121 16.54 2.40 0.90
CA PHE A 121 17.38 3.59 0.99
C PHE A 121 17.72 4.18 -0.37
N ALA A 122 17.93 3.33 -1.38
CA ALA A 122 18.24 3.75 -2.74
C ALA A 122 17.09 4.56 -3.35
N GLU A 123 15.84 4.13 -3.17
CA GLU A 123 14.66 4.84 -3.65
C GLU A 123 14.57 6.27 -3.09
N ARG A 124 14.82 6.44 -1.78
CA ARG A 124 14.82 7.77 -1.15
C ARG A 124 16.01 8.63 -1.56
N THR A 125 17.13 8.00 -1.87
CA THR A 125 18.35 8.70 -2.28
C THR A 125 18.26 9.10 -3.75
N ALA A 126 17.56 8.35 -4.59
CA ALA A 126 17.36 8.65 -6.01
C ALA A 126 16.70 10.02 -6.24
N ALA A 127 15.86 10.49 -5.31
CA ALA A 127 15.26 11.81 -5.35
C ALA A 127 16.23 12.95 -4.97
N LYS A 128 17.38 12.65 -4.36
CA LYS A 128 18.37 13.63 -3.92
C LYS A 128 19.48 13.74 -4.96
N ILE A 129 19.44 14.80 -5.76
CA ILE A 129 20.46 15.06 -6.78
C ILE A 129 21.47 16.07 -6.24
N PRO A 130 22.75 15.70 -6.03
CA PRO A 130 23.77 16.62 -5.55
C PRO A 130 23.89 17.85 -6.46
N GLY A 131 23.96 19.04 -5.87
CA GLY A 131 24.09 20.31 -6.60
C GLY A 131 22.78 20.94 -7.08
N ILE A 132 21.64 20.24 -6.95
CA ILE A 132 20.32 20.83 -7.24
C ILE A 132 19.65 21.22 -5.92
N THR A 133 19.50 22.53 -5.70
CA THR A 133 18.84 23.10 -4.51
C THR A 133 17.56 23.88 -4.85
N ALA A 134 17.27 24.06 -6.13
CA ALA A 134 16.10 24.80 -6.58
C ALA A 134 14.80 24.06 -6.24
N ALA A 135 13.82 24.79 -5.72
CA ALA A 135 12.47 24.27 -5.53
C ALA A 135 11.80 24.05 -6.91
N PRO A 136 11.11 22.91 -7.13
CA PRO A 136 10.33 22.71 -8.34
C PRO A 136 9.26 23.80 -8.49
N ALA A 137 9.07 24.28 -9.72
CA ALA A 137 7.96 25.18 -10.03
C ALA A 137 6.61 24.46 -9.86
N PRO A 138 5.54 25.16 -9.44
CA PRO A 138 4.22 24.55 -9.32
C PRO A 138 3.70 24.10 -10.68
N LEU A 139 3.41 22.80 -10.81
CA LEU A 139 2.81 22.24 -12.02
C LEU A 139 1.28 22.39 -11.96
N LYS A 140 0.73 23.30 -12.78
CA LYS A 140 -0.72 23.57 -12.83
C LYS A 140 -1.46 22.80 -13.93
N LYS A 141 -0.77 22.48 -15.03
CA LYS A 141 -1.32 21.85 -16.23
C LYS A 141 -0.16 21.22 -17.01
N VAL A 142 -0.41 20.13 -17.71
CA VAL A 142 0.59 19.47 -18.58
C VAL A 142 0.04 19.26 -19.99
N GLY A 143 0.87 19.53 -21.00
CA GLY A 143 0.60 19.20 -22.39
C GLY A 143 1.32 17.91 -22.79
N ILE A 144 0.62 17.00 -23.44
CA ILE A 144 1.17 15.72 -23.91
C ILE A 144 0.96 15.62 -25.41
N LEU A 145 2.05 15.42 -26.15
CA LEU A 145 2.05 15.27 -27.60
C LEU A 145 2.01 13.78 -27.96
N GLY A 146 0.94 13.37 -28.64
CA GLY A 146 0.61 12.00 -29.02
C GLY A 146 -0.41 11.37 -28.06
N ALA A 147 -1.50 10.86 -28.59
CA ALA A 147 -2.57 10.13 -27.89
C ALA A 147 -2.44 8.59 -28.01
N GLY A 148 -1.34 8.11 -28.60
CA GLY A 148 -1.01 6.69 -28.68
C GLY A 148 -0.75 6.03 -27.31
N LEU A 149 -0.25 4.78 -27.34
CA LEU A 149 -0.08 3.96 -26.12
C LEU A 149 0.68 4.67 -25.00
N MET A 150 1.82 5.31 -25.32
CA MET A 150 2.65 6.01 -24.34
C MET A 150 1.98 7.28 -23.83
N GLY A 151 1.49 8.13 -24.73
CA GLY A 151 0.89 9.41 -24.36
C GLY A 151 -0.38 9.26 -23.53
N GLY A 152 -1.22 8.27 -23.85
CA GLY A 152 -2.37 7.92 -23.01
C GLY A 152 -1.97 7.44 -21.62
N GLY A 153 -0.93 6.60 -21.51
CA GLY A 153 -0.41 6.16 -20.21
C GLY A 153 0.15 7.32 -19.36
N ILE A 154 0.90 8.24 -19.98
CA ILE A 154 1.43 9.43 -19.31
C ILE A 154 0.28 10.34 -18.87
N ALA A 155 -0.73 10.55 -19.73
CA ALA A 155 -1.92 11.34 -19.40
C ALA A 155 -2.65 10.78 -18.17
N MET A 156 -2.82 9.46 -18.11
CA MET A 156 -3.44 8.80 -16.97
C MET A 156 -2.65 9.02 -15.67
N CYS A 157 -1.31 8.94 -15.71
CA CYS A 157 -0.47 9.17 -14.53
C CYS A 157 -0.67 10.58 -13.94
N PHE A 158 -0.71 11.62 -14.78
CA PHE A 158 -0.94 13.00 -14.33
C PHE A 158 -2.36 13.23 -13.84
N ALA A 159 -3.38 12.74 -14.57
CA ALA A 159 -4.78 12.86 -14.17
C ALA A 159 -5.04 12.17 -12.82
N GLN A 160 -4.45 11.00 -12.57
CA GLN A 160 -4.53 10.29 -11.28
C GLN A 160 -3.91 11.07 -10.12
N LYS A 161 -2.98 12.00 -10.39
CA LYS A 161 -2.44 12.93 -9.40
C LYS A 161 -3.21 14.24 -9.31
N GLY A 162 -4.31 14.38 -10.05
CA GLY A 162 -5.15 15.58 -10.05
C GLY A 162 -4.63 16.71 -10.92
N VAL A 163 -3.65 16.46 -11.79
CA VAL A 163 -3.08 17.49 -12.69
C VAL A 163 -3.89 17.51 -14.00
N PRO A 164 -4.45 18.66 -14.41
CA PRO A 164 -5.09 18.83 -15.72
C PRO A 164 -4.13 18.53 -16.88
N VAL A 165 -4.61 17.77 -17.86
CA VAL A 165 -3.84 17.30 -19.02
C VAL A 165 -4.48 17.81 -20.30
N VAL A 166 -3.69 18.37 -21.22
CA VAL A 166 -4.07 18.56 -22.62
C VAL A 166 -3.39 17.49 -23.45
N LEU A 167 -4.19 16.60 -24.02
CA LEU A 167 -3.72 15.50 -24.86
C LEU A 167 -3.89 15.90 -26.31
N LYS A 168 -2.77 16.10 -27.01
CA LYS A 168 -2.76 16.59 -28.38
C LYS A 168 -2.32 15.50 -29.35
N ASP A 169 -3.04 15.30 -30.44
CA ASP A 169 -2.57 14.47 -31.57
C ASP A 169 -2.68 15.22 -32.91
N ALA A 170 -2.14 14.65 -33.99
CA ALA A 170 -2.19 15.22 -35.33
C ALA A 170 -3.52 14.99 -36.05
N LYS A 171 -4.24 13.89 -35.74
CA LYS A 171 -5.53 13.53 -36.35
C LYS A 171 -6.58 13.25 -35.29
N GLN A 172 -7.81 13.66 -35.57
CA GLN A 172 -8.94 13.41 -34.67
C GLN A 172 -9.17 11.91 -34.41
N GLU A 173 -9.04 11.07 -35.44
CA GLU A 173 -9.19 9.61 -35.32
C GLU A 173 -8.21 9.01 -34.31
N TRP A 174 -6.94 9.44 -34.34
CA TRP A 174 -5.90 8.95 -33.42
C TRP A 174 -6.13 9.42 -31.99
N LEU A 175 -6.61 10.65 -31.85
CA LEU A 175 -6.99 11.24 -30.57
C LEU A 175 -8.17 10.50 -29.95
N ASP A 176 -9.23 10.24 -30.73
CA ASP A 176 -10.42 9.53 -30.30
C ASP A 176 -10.08 8.09 -29.88
N ASP A 177 -9.25 7.39 -30.67
CA ASP A 177 -8.75 6.06 -30.34
C ASP A 177 -7.96 6.05 -29.02
N GLY A 178 -7.12 7.06 -28.80
CA GLY A 178 -6.36 7.24 -27.56
C GLY A 178 -7.27 7.45 -26.36
N VAL A 179 -8.21 8.39 -26.46
CA VAL A 179 -9.19 8.70 -25.40
C VAL A 179 -10.07 7.50 -25.09
N LYS A 180 -10.51 6.75 -26.12
CA LYS A 180 -11.29 5.53 -25.97
C LYS A 180 -10.53 4.46 -25.17
N LYS A 181 -9.23 4.29 -25.42
CA LYS A 181 -8.38 3.37 -24.66
C LYS A 181 -8.24 3.78 -23.19
N ILE A 182 -8.01 5.07 -22.93
CA ILE A 182 -7.93 5.60 -21.55
C ILE A 182 -9.24 5.33 -20.81
N ARG A 183 -10.37 5.68 -21.42
CA ARG A 183 -11.71 5.44 -20.89
C ARG A 183 -11.92 3.97 -20.55
N GLY A 184 -11.66 3.07 -21.50
CA GLY A 184 -11.84 1.63 -21.30
C GLY A 184 -10.99 1.05 -20.15
N LEU A 185 -9.77 1.57 -19.96
CA LEU A 185 -8.90 1.15 -18.84
C LEU A 185 -9.46 1.55 -17.48
N TRP A 186 -10.03 2.76 -17.35
CA TRP A 186 -10.64 3.17 -16.09
C TRP A 186 -12.03 2.56 -15.88
N GLU A 187 -12.84 2.38 -16.92
CA GLU A 187 -14.11 1.64 -16.83
C GLU A 187 -13.88 0.21 -16.32
N ALA A 188 -12.86 -0.49 -16.84
CA ALA A 188 -12.49 -1.81 -16.36
C ALA A 188 -12.02 -1.82 -14.88
N GLN A 189 -11.42 -0.72 -14.39
CA GLN A 189 -11.08 -0.56 -12.99
C GLN A 189 -12.31 -0.27 -12.11
N ALA A 190 -13.25 0.53 -12.61
CA ALA A 190 -14.51 0.82 -11.95
C ALA A 190 -15.38 -0.44 -11.80
N GLN A 191 -15.49 -1.24 -12.85
CA GLN A 191 -16.18 -2.54 -12.82
C GLN A 191 -15.56 -3.52 -11.81
N LYS A 192 -14.24 -3.42 -11.59
CA LYS A 192 -13.51 -4.20 -10.57
C LYS A 192 -13.57 -3.58 -9.17
N GLY A 193 -14.33 -2.48 -8.98
CA GLY A 193 -14.45 -1.77 -7.71
C GLY A 193 -13.18 -1.08 -7.24
N LYS A 194 -12.20 -0.84 -8.13
CA LYS A 194 -10.91 -0.21 -7.77
C LYS A 194 -11.00 1.32 -7.74
N ILE A 195 -11.92 1.89 -8.52
CA ILE A 195 -12.23 3.32 -8.52
C ILE A 195 -13.76 3.48 -8.46
N SER A 196 -14.25 4.56 -7.85
CA SER A 196 -15.68 4.86 -7.88
C SER A 196 -16.07 5.51 -9.21
N LYS A 197 -17.38 5.59 -9.47
CA LYS A 197 -17.90 6.28 -10.66
C LYS A 197 -17.54 7.76 -10.64
N GLU A 198 -17.60 8.39 -9.46
CA GLU A 198 -17.27 9.79 -9.25
C GLU A 198 -15.78 10.05 -9.55
N GLU A 199 -14.90 9.15 -9.09
CA GLU A 199 -13.47 9.24 -9.38
C GLU A 199 -13.20 9.05 -10.87
N PHE A 200 -13.88 8.11 -11.54
CA PHE A 200 -13.79 7.93 -12.98
C PHE A 200 -14.15 9.21 -13.76
N GLU A 201 -15.31 9.81 -13.48
CA GLU A 201 -15.74 11.03 -14.15
C GLU A 201 -14.78 12.20 -13.87
N ARG A 202 -14.28 12.31 -12.63
CA ARG A 202 -13.27 13.31 -12.26
C ARG A 202 -11.99 13.15 -13.06
N LEU A 203 -11.48 11.92 -13.20
CA LEU A 203 -10.25 11.62 -13.94
C LEU A 203 -10.42 11.90 -15.45
N MET A 204 -11.57 11.52 -16.02
CA MET A 204 -11.89 11.82 -17.42
C MET A 204 -12.00 13.32 -17.67
N GLY A 205 -12.62 14.07 -16.75
CA GLY A 205 -12.75 15.53 -16.84
C GLY A 205 -11.42 16.29 -16.77
N LEU A 206 -10.35 15.67 -16.26
CA LEU A 206 -9.01 16.27 -16.24
C LEU A 206 -8.28 16.17 -17.57
N ILE A 207 -8.74 15.37 -18.53
CA ILE A 207 -8.09 15.19 -19.84
C ILE A 207 -8.87 15.96 -20.91
N LYS A 208 -8.25 17.02 -21.44
CA LYS A 208 -8.76 17.79 -22.58
C LYS A 208 -8.09 17.30 -23.88
N PRO A 209 -8.80 16.55 -24.73
CA PRO A 209 -8.28 16.17 -26.04
C PRO A 209 -8.30 17.37 -27.00
N THR A 210 -7.27 17.53 -27.83
CA THR A 210 -7.22 18.56 -28.88
C THR A 210 -6.36 18.11 -30.08
N VAL A 211 -6.58 18.72 -31.25
CA VAL A 211 -5.66 18.64 -32.39
C VAL A 211 -4.86 19.94 -32.61
N HIS A 212 -5.18 20.98 -31.84
CA HIS A 212 -4.63 22.32 -31.98
C HIS A 212 -3.53 22.60 -30.94
N TYR A 213 -2.49 23.30 -31.36
CA TYR A 213 -1.39 23.69 -30.46
C TYR A 213 -1.78 24.84 -29.52
N GLU A 214 -2.76 25.66 -29.89
CA GLU A 214 -3.22 26.83 -29.11
C GLU A 214 -3.84 26.44 -27.76
N ASP A 215 -4.25 25.19 -27.61
CA ASP A 215 -4.86 24.65 -26.40
C ASP A 215 -3.84 24.22 -25.32
N LEU A 216 -2.54 24.16 -25.65
CA LEU A 216 -1.47 23.72 -24.75
C LEU A 216 -1.14 24.78 -23.69
#